data_AF-A0AA38H2I8-F1
#
_entry.id   AF-A0AA38H2I8-F1
#
_cell.length_a   1.000
_cell.length_b   1.000
_cell.length_c   1.000
_cell.angle_alpha   90.00
_cell.angle_beta   90.00
_cell.angle_gamma   90.00
#
_symmetry.space_group_name_H-M   'P 1'
#
loop_
_entity.id
_entity.type
_entity.pdbx_description
1 polymer ?
#
loop_
_entity_poly.entity_id
_entity_poly.type
_entity_poly.pdbx_seq_one_letter_code
_entity_poly.pdbx_strand_id
1 'polypeptide(L)' 'RGDNIFHLEHVLARCRKHGISLNPEKWIFGVKEGKLLGHIVNKHGAHIDPEM' A
#
# COMPACT_ATOMS: atom_id res chain seq x y z
N ARG A 1 13.51 -11.36 -1.17
CA ARG A 1 12.40 -11.05 -2.10
C ARG A 1 11.06 -11.63 -1.60
N GLY A 2 10.85 -11.73 -0.28
CA GLY A 2 9.65 -12.33 0.33
C GLY A 2 9.02 -11.49 1.45
N ASP A 3 9.72 -10.44 1.92
CA ASP A 3 9.29 -9.62 3.06
C ASP A 3 7.97 -8.88 2.77
N ASN A 4 7.76 -8.47 1.51
CA ASN A 4 6.55 -7.78 1.07
C ASN A 4 5.27 -8.62 1.26
N ILE A 5 5.35 -9.95 1.07
CA ILE A 5 4.19 -10.84 1.24
C ILE A 5 3.91 -11.04 2.72
N PHE A 6 4.96 -11.28 3.52
CA PHE A 6 4.82 -11.42 4.97
C PHE A 6 4.16 -10.19 5.63
N HIS A 7 4.61 -8.98 5.26
CA HIS A 7 4.01 -7.74 5.76
C HIS A 7 2.55 -7.60 5.33
N LEU A 8 2.24 -7.91 4.07
CA LEU A 8 0.88 -7.86 3.54
C LEU A 8 -0.05 -8.83 4.30
N GLU A 9 0.36 -10.08 4.48
CA GLU A 9 -0.39 -11.08 5.22
C GLU A 9 -0.66 -10.62 6.66
N HIS A 10 0.34 -10.05 7.32
CA HIS A 10 0.22 -9.55 8.68
C HIS A 10 -0.78 -8.39 8.79
N VAL A 11 -0.75 -7.44 7.85
CA VAL A 11 -1.72 -6.33 7.80
C VAL A 11 -3.13 -6.85 7.54
N LEU A 12 -3.31 -7.73 6.56
CA LEU A 12 -4.63 -8.30 6.24
C LEU A 12 -5.20 -9.14 7.40
N ALA A 13 -4.36 -9.88 8.12
CA ALA A 13 -4.76 -10.62 9.31
C ALA A 13 -5.26 -9.68 10.42
N ARG A 14 -4.60 -8.53 10.61
CA ARG A 14 -5.03 -7.49 11.55
C ARG A 14 -6.37 -6.88 11.14
N CYS A 15 -6.57 -6.58 9.86
CA CYS A 15 -7.85 -6.10 9.35
C CYS A 15 -8.99 -7.08 9.67
N ARG A 16 -8.78 -8.39 9.39
CA ARG A 16 -9.76 -9.44 9.73
C ARG A 16 -10.04 -9.51 11.23
N LYS A 17 -9.00 -9.46 12.08
CA LYS A 17 -9.14 -9.49 13.54
C LYS A 17 -10.00 -8.35 14.09
N HIS A 18 -9.95 -7.17 13.46
CA HIS A 18 -10.67 -5.98 13.91
C HIS A 18 -11.93 -5.67 13.08
N GLY A 19 -12.35 -6.56 12.17
CA GLY A 19 -13.54 -6.33 11.34
C GLY A 19 -13.39 -5.18 10.35
N ILE A 20 -12.16 -4.82 9.98
CA ILE A 20 -11.88 -3.74 9.04
C ILE A 20 -12.00 -4.30 7.61
N SER A 21 -12.96 -3.80 6.86
CA SER A 21 -13.11 -4.07 5.43
C SER A 21 -12.33 -3.07 4.59
N LEU A 22 -11.66 -3.56 3.56
CA LEU A 22 -10.87 -2.76 2.65
C LEU A 22 -11.67 -2.51 1.38
N ASN A 23 -11.60 -1.29 0.82
CA ASN A 23 -12.18 -1.00 -0.48
C ASN A 23 -11.22 -1.49 -1.58
N PRO A 24 -11.60 -2.50 -2.40
CA PRO A 24 -10.72 -3.03 -3.45
C PRO A 24 -10.28 -1.98 -4.48
N GLU A 25 -11.10 -0.98 -4.77
CA GLU A 25 -10.79 0.08 -5.76
C GLU A 25 -9.71 1.05 -5.27
N LYS A 26 -9.47 1.11 -3.95
CA LYS A 26 -8.53 2.06 -3.33
C LYS A 26 -7.23 1.40 -2.87
N TRP A 27 -7.10 0.09 -3.00
CA TRP A 27 -5.96 -0.67 -2.48
C TRP A 27 -5.07 -1.17 -3.63
N ILE A 28 -3.79 -0.82 -3.57
CA ILE A 28 -2.80 -1.13 -4.59
C ILE A 28 -1.66 -1.93 -3.95
N PHE A 29 -1.32 -3.08 -4.53
CA PHE A 29 -0.26 -3.95 -4.04
C PHE A 29 0.70 -4.36 -5.16
N GLY A 30 1.94 -4.70 -4.82
CA GLY A 30 2.89 -5.29 -5.77
C GLY A 30 3.41 -4.35 -6.87
N VAL A 31 3.11 -3.06 -6.79
CA VAL A 31 3.59 -2.04 -7.73
C VAL A 31 5.00 -1.55 -7.38
N LYS A 32 5.76 -1.08 -8.37
CA LYS A 32 7.09 -0.50 -8.17
C LYS A 32 7.02 0.95 -7.64
N GLU A 33 5.93 1.62 -7.96
CA GLU A 33 5.59 2.98 -7.55
C GLU A 33 4.07 3.10 -7.40
N GLY A 34 3.60 3.98 -6.50
CA GLY A 34 2.17 4.20 -6.29
C GLY A 34 1.89 5.56 -5.68
N LYS A 35 0.68 6.08 -5.95
CA LYS A 35 0.20 7.33 -5.36
C LYS A 35 -0.38 7.07 -3.97
N LEU A 36 0.08 7.82 -2.98
CA LEU A 36 -0.38 7.77 -1.59
C LEU A 36 -0.39 9.19 -1.02
N LEU A 37 -1.57 9.68 -0.63
CA LEU A 37 -1.76 10.99 0.02
C LEU A 37 -1.17 12.19 -0.78
N GLY A 38 -1.30 12.19 -2.11
CA GLY A 38 -0.73 13.25 -2.96
C GLY A 38 0.77 13.13 -3.25
N HIS A 39 1.38 12.01 -2.84
CA HIS A 39 2.78 11.69 -3.12
C HIS A 39 2.89 10.44 -3.96
N ILE A 40 3.87 10.41 -4.86
CA ILE A 40 4.30 9.18 -5.51
C ILE A 40 5.39 8.55 -4.64
N VAL A 41 5.17 7.30 -4.24
CA VAL A 41 6.06 6.54 -3.37
C VAL A 41 6.67 5.39 -4.17
N ASN A 42 7.99 5.23 -4.10
CA ASN A 42 8.72 4.11 -4.68
C ASN A 42 9.87 3.66 -3.76
N LYS A 43 10.68 2.70 -4.21
CA LYS A 43 11.80 2.15 -3.42
C LYS A 43 12.88 3.16 -3.03
N HIS A 44 12.92 4.33 -3.67
CA HIS A 44 13.91 5.39 -3.43
C HIS A 44 13.39 6.52 -2.53
N GLY A 45 12.09 6.55 -2.22
CA GLY A 45 11.48 7.57 -1.36
C GLY A 45 10.11 8.01 -1.84
N ALA A 46 9.64 9.14 -1.31
CA ALA A 46 8.40 9.80 -1.69
C ALA A 46 8.69 11.15 -2.37
N HIS A 47 7.98 11.45 -3.45
CA HIS A 47 8.01 12.74 -4.12
C HIS A 47 6.58 13.26 -4.33
N ILE A 48 6.42 14.57 -4.47
CA ILE A 48 5.10 15.20 -4.69
C ILE A 48 4.57 14.76 -6.05
N ASP A 49 3.28 14.40 -6.11
CA ASP A 49 2.60 14.10 -7.37
C ASP A 49 2.53 15.39 -8.23
N PRO A 50 3.14 15.42 -9.42
CA PRO A 50 3.15 16.62 -10.27
C PRO A 50 1.79 16.98 -10.87
N GLU A 51 0.81 16.07 -10.78
CA GLU A 51 -0.57 16.27 -11.27
C GLU A 51 -1.53 16.78 -10.18
N MET A 52 -1.02 17.06 -8.97
CA MET A 52 -1.84 17.51 -7.83
C MET A 52 -2.36 18.95 -8.00
#